data_AF-A0A1V0A972-F1
#
_entry.id   AF-A0A1V0A972-F1
#
_cell.length_a   1.000
_cell.length_b   1.000
_cell.length_c   1.000
_cell.angle_alpha   90.00
_cell.angle_beta   90.00
_cell.angle_gamma   90.00
#
_symmetry.space_group_name_H-M   'P 1'
#
loop_
_entity.id
_entity.type
_entity.pdbx_description
1 polymer ?
#
loop_
_entity_poly.entity_id
_entity_poly.type
_entity_poly.pdbx_seq_one_letter_code
_entity_poly.pdbx_strand_id
1 'polypeptide(L)'
;MTATPSEAEGPLTGRQLDALRTTYPAWDIHFRVDAPGAARWTAVLLRPVSARLSAQGVRQRIGCSDAITLASALAHQSSLLHNNRANG
;
A
#
# COMPACT_ATOMS: atom_id res chain seq x y z
N MET A 1 -33.47 -3.05 -14.02
CA MET A 1 -32.35 -2.16 -14.40
C MET A 1 -31.32 -2.23 -13.27
N THR A 2 -30.49 -3.28 -13.27
CA THR A 2 -29.49 -3.55 -12.22
C THR A 2 -28.19 -2.90 -12.63
N ALA A 3 -27.82 -1.81 -11.94
CA ALA A 3 -26.50 -1.20 -12.09
C ALA A 3 -25.44 -2.26 -11.76
N THR A 4 -24.61 -2.60 -12.74
CA THR A 4 -23.45 -3.45 -12.56
C THR A 4 -22.47 -2.76 -11.59
N PRO A 5 -22.11 -3.37 -10.45
CA PRO A 5 -21.24 -2.72 -9.45
C PRO A 5 -19.83 -2.36 -9.97
N SER A 6 -19.42 -2.83 -11.15
CA SER A 6 -18.06 -2.61 -11.67
C SER A 6 -17.70 -1.18 -12.11
N GLU A 7 -18.66 -0.29 -12.37
CA GLU A 7 -18.34 1.10 -12.80
C GLU A 7 -18.14 2.06 -11.63
N ALA A 8 -18.69 1.78 -10.44
CA ALA A 8 -18.58 2.65 -9.28
C ALA A 8 -17.30 2.41 -8.45
N GLU A 9 -16.73 1.20 -8.55
CA GLU A 9 -15.51 0.84 -7.82
C GLU A 9 -14.27 1.53 -8.40
N GLY A 10 -14.15 1.62 -9.73
CA GLY A 10 -13.00 2.24 -10.40
C GLY A 10 -12.69 3.68 -9.93
N PRO A 11 -13.68 4.60 -9.91
CA PRO A 11 -13.50 5.98 -9.44
C PRO A 11 -13.15 6.09 -7.96
N LEU A 12 -13.74 5.25 -7.11
CA LEU A 12 -13.49 5.25 -5.66
C LEU A 12 -12.10 4.70 -5.33
N THR A 13 -11.70 3.62 -6.00
CA THR A 13 -10.35 3.04 -5.88
C THR A 13 -9.29 4.03 -6.34
N GLY A 14 -9.54 4.79 -7.42
CA GLY A 14 -8.64 5.86 -7.87
C GLY A 14 -8.41 6.94 -6.81
N ARG A 15 -9.47 7.40 -6.14
CA ARG A 15 -9.36 8.39 -5.04
C ARG A 15 -8.63 7.82 -3.82
N GLN A 16 -8.89 6.57 -3.47
CA GLN A 16 -8.19 5.89 -2.36
C GLN A 16 -6.70 5.73 -2.67
N LEU A 17 -6.35 5.36 -3.90
CA LEU A 17 -4.97 5.23 -4.34
C LEU A 17 -4.23 6.56 -4.28
N ASP A 18 -4.87 7.64 -4.75
CA ASP A 18 -4.31 8.99 -4.71
C ASP A 18 -4.07 9.48 -3.27
N ALA A 19 -5.05 9.28 -2.38
CA ALA A 19 -4.91 9.59 -0.96
C ALA A 19 -3.78 8.80 -0.30
N LEU A 20 -3.65 7.51 -0.59
CA LEU A 20 -2.57 6.67 -0.05
C LEU A 20 -1.19 7.10 -0.56
N ARG A 21 -1.05 7.41 -1.85
CA ARG A 21 0.21 7.90 -2.43
C ARG A 21 0.62 9.24 -1.83
N THR A 22 -0.35 10.13 -1.62
CA THR A 22 -0.13 11.43 -0.98
C THR A 22 0.28 11.28 0.48
N THR A 23 -0.34 10.33 1.21
CA THR A 23 -0.05 10.09 2.64
C THR A 23 1.29 9.39 2.84
N TYR A 24 1.67 8.49 1.93
CA TYR A 24 2.86 7.63 2.05
C TYR A 24 3.79 7.80 0.84
N PRO A 25 4.44 8.97 0.65
CA PRO A 25 5.23 9.26 -0.55
C PRO A 25 6.50 8.40 -0.68
N ALA A 26 6.92 7.71 0.38
CA ALA A 26 8.03 6.76 0.33
C ALA A 26 7.67 5.42 -0.34
N TRP A 27 6.38 5.18 -0.59
CA TRP A 27 5.85 3.94 -1.12
C TRP A 27 5.20 4.17 -2.48
N ASP A 28 5.60 3.35 -3.44
CA ASP A 28 4.96 3.25 -4.74
C ASP A 28 3.78 2.28 -4.64
N ILE A 29 2.57 2.83 -4.59
CA ILE A 29 1.33 2.08 -4.35
C ILE A 29 0.60 1.88 -5.66
N HIS A 30 0.23 0.64 -5.94
CA HIS A 30 -0.37 0.17 -7.19
C HIS A 30 -1.60 -0.67 -6.87
N PHE A 31 -2.68 -0.42 -7.60
CA PHE A 31 -3.87 -1.25 -7.59
C PHE A 31 -3.95 -2.01 -8.92
N ARG A 32 -4.07 -3.34 -8.86
CA ARG A 32 -4.26 -4.19 -10.02
C ARG A 32 -5.49 -5.06 -9.81
N VAL A 33 -6.31 -5.20 -10.84
CA VAL A 33 -7.40 -6.17 -10.88
C VAL A 33 -6.94 -7.29 -11.81
N ASP A 34 -6.49 -8.41 -11.25
CA ASP A 34 -5.97 -9.53 -12.05
C ASP A 34 -7.11 -10.36 -12.68
N ALA A 35 -8.27 -10.40 -12.03
CA ALA A 35 -9.51 -11.02 -12.50
C ALA A 35 -10.71 -10.30 -11.88
N PRO A 36 -11.94 -10.46 -12.40
CA PRO A 36 -13.15 -9.95 -11.74
C PRO A 36 -13.24 -10.51 -10.31
N GLY A 37 -13.15 -9.64 -9.30
CA GLY A 37 -13.11 -10.03 -7.89
C GLY A 37 -11.72 -10.35 -7.31
N ALA A 38 -10.65 -10.35 -8.12
CA ALA A 38 -9.26 -10.49 -7.67
C ALA A 38 -8.54 -9.14 -7.71
N ALA A 39 -9.10 -8.19 -6.98
CA ALA A 39 -8.49 -6.89 -6.73
C ALA A 39 -7.29 -7.07 -5.79
N ARG A 40 -6.13 -6.56 -6.19
CA ARG A 40 -4.88 -6.65 -5.44
C ARG A 40 -4.23 -5.30 -5.32
N TRP A 41 -4.10 -4.86 -4.08
CA TRP A 41 -3.34 -3.70 -3.70
C TRP A 41 -1.90 -4.12 -3.43
N THR A 42 -0.95 -3.40 -4.00
CA THR A 42 0.47 -3.62 -3.77
C THR A 42 1.16 -2.30 -3.46
N ALA A 43 2.09 -2.32 -2.53
CA ALA A 43 2.95 -1.19 -2.23
C ALA A 43 4.41 -1.63 -2.24
N VAL A 44 5.26 -0.86 -2.91
CA VAL A 44 6.70 -1.11 -3.00
C VAL A 44 7.44 0.07 -2.40
N LEU A 45 8.32 -0.17 -1.45
CA LEU A 45 9.15 0.87 -0.88
C LEU A 45 10.15 1.37 -1.93
N LEU A 46 10.12 2.68 -2.22
CA LEU A 46 11.01 3.30 -3.20
C LEU A 46 12.47 3.28 -2.75
N ARG A 47 12.71 3.25 -1.44
CA ARG A 47 14.07 3.19 -0.88
C ARG A 47 14.54 1.74 -0.72
N PRO A 48 15.85 1.48 -0.91
CA PRO A 48 16.42 0.18 -0.62
C PRO A 48 16.20 -0.17 0.87
N VAL A 49 15.65 -1.34 1.14
CA VAL A 49 15.58 -1.88 2.50
C VAL A 49 16.95 -2.45 2.83
N SER A 50 17.64 -1.85 3.80
CA SER A 50 18.91 -2.39 4.31
C SER A 50 18.66 -3.67 5.11
N ALA A 51 19.69 -4.52 5.25
CA ALA A 51 19.60 -5.73 6.05
C ALA A 51 19.13 -5.46 7.49
N ARG A 52 19.52 -4.32 8.08
CA ARG A 52 19.06 -3.88 9.41
C ARG A 52 17.55 -3.64 9.46
N LEU A 53 17.01 -2.95 8.46
CA LEU A 53 15.57 -2.69 8.36
C LEU A 53 14.79 -3.99 8.12
N SER A 54 15.32 -4.87 7.25
CA SER A 54 14.71 -6.18 7.02
C SER A 54 14.69 -7.04 8.28
N ALA A 55 15.74 -7.02 9.09
CA ALA A 55 15.81 -7.75 10.36
C ALA A 55 14.78 -7.24 11.39
N GLN A 56 14.35 -5.98 11.26
CA GLN A 56 13.31 -5.37 12.09
C GLN A 56 11.89 -5.58 11.53
N GLY A 57 11.76 -6.39 10.47
CA GLY A 57 10.46 -6.70 9.86
C GLY A 57 9.99 -5.69 8.82
N VAL A 58 10.86 -4.75 8.38
CA VAL A 58 10.54 -3.88 7.25
C VAL A 58 10.53 -4.71 5.97
N ARG A 59 9.42 -4.68 5.26
CA ARG A 59 9.24 -5.37 3.98
C ARG A 59 9.31 -4.37 2.84
N GLN A 60 10.10 -4.70 1.83
CA GLN A 60 10.19 -3.87 0.62
C GLN A 60 8.88 -3.89 -0.19
N ARG A 61 8.15 -5.00 -0.17
CA ARG A 61 6.90 -5.16 -0.91
C ARG A 61 5.80 -5.69 0.00
N ILE A 62 4.63 -5.06 -0.11
CA ILE A 62 3.41 -5.45 0.59
C ILE A 62 2.33 -5.69 -0.45
N GLY A 63 1.56 -6.77 -0.27
CA GLY A 63 0.41 -7.10 -1.11
C GLY A 63 -0.78 -7.42 -0.22
N CYS A 64 -1.92 -6.79 -0.48
CA CYS A 64 -3.16 -6.93 0.28
C CYS A 64 -4.35 -6.99 -0.69
N SER A 65 -5.46 -7.56 -0.22
CA SER A 65 -6.72 -7.61 -0.98
C SER A 65 -7.46 -6.27 -0.94
N ASP A 66 -7.24 -5.47 0.11
CA ASP A 66 -8.01 -4.26 0.40
C ASP A 66 -7.12 -3.05 0.74
N ALA A 67 -7.64 -1.85 0.44
CA ALA A 67 -6.97 -0.58 0.72
C ALA A 67 -6.75 -0.34 2.23
N ILE A 68 -7.70 -0.75 3.07
CA ILE A 68 -7.62 -0.55 4.53
C ILE A 68 -6.48 -1.37 5.12
N THR A 69 -6.42 -2.66 4.77
CA THR A 69 -5.34 -3.55 5.22
C THR A 69 -3.98 -3.04 4.73
N LEU A 70 -3.92 -2.54 3.48
CA LEU A 70 -2.70 -1.92 2.96
C LEU A 70 -2.32 -0.68 3.77
N ALA A 71 -3.27 0.21 4.08
CA ALA A 71 -3.04 1.42 4.86
C ALA A 71 -2.50 1.10 6.27
N SER A 72 -3.09 0.12 6.96
CA SER A 72 -2.61 -0.33 8.27
C SER A 72 -1.18 -0.91 8.18
N ALA A 73 -0.90 -1.71 7.16
CA ALA A 73 0.44 -2.25 6.95
C ALA A 73 1.46 -1.13 6.66
N LEU A 74 1.11 -0.17 5.80
CA LEU A 74 1.94 0.99 5.47
C LEU A 74 2.20 1.89 6.68
N ALA A 75 1.20 2.12 7.52
CA ALA A 75 1.35 2.87 8.76
C ALA A 75 2.33 2.18 9.71
N HIS A 76 2.21 0.85 9.87
CA HIS A 76 3.12 0.07 10.69
C HIS A 76 4.56 0.13 10.17
N GLN A 77 4.76 -0.09 8.87
CA GLN A 77 6.09 -0.01 8.25
C GLN A 77 6.68 1.40 8.32
N SER A 78 5.85 2.43 8.14
CA SER A 78 6.29 3.82 8.27
C SER A 78 6.73 4.10 9.71
N SER A 79 6.02 3.58 10.71
CA SER A 79 6.45 3.68 12.12
C SER A 79 7.82 3.03 12.35
N LEU A 80 8.05 1.83 11.81
CA LEU A 80 9.35 1.14 11.88
C LEU A 80 10.48 1.96 11.22
N LEU A 81 10.21 2.58 10.07
CA LEU A 81 11.18 3.42 9.36
C LEU A 81 11.51 4.70 10.15
N HIS A 82 10.52 5.34 10.79
CA HIS A 82 10.72 6.54 11.59
C HIS A 82 11.47 6.25 12.90
N ASN A 83 11.11 5.18 13.61
CA ASN A 83 11.81 4.78 14.84
C ASN A 83 13.29 4.47 14.60
N ASN A 84 13.65 3.97 13.40
CA ASN A 84 15.05 3.74 13.06
C ASN A 84 15.82 5.02 12.73
N ARG A 85 15.14 6.03 12.18
CA ARG A 85 15.75 7.33 11.90
C ARG A 85 16.06 8.11 13.18
N ALA A 86 15.26 7.93 14.23
CA ALA A 86 15.47 8.58 15.52
C ALA A 86 16.61 7.97 16.36
N ASN A 87 17.01 6.72 16.07
CA ASN A 87 18.06 5.98 16.78
C ASN A 87 19.37 5.85 15.95
N GLY A 88 19.57 6.71 14.95
CA GLY A 88 20.73 6.74 14.06
C GLY A 88 21.63 7.93 14.34
#